data_AF-A0A1B3ZFH7-F1
#
_entry.id   AF-A0A1B3ZFH7-F1
#
_cell.length_a   1.000
_cell.length_b   1.000
_cell.length_c   1.000
_cell.angle_alpha   90.00
_cell.angle_beta   90.00
_cell.angle_gamma   90.00
#
_symmetry.space_group_name_H-M   'P 1'
#
loop_
_entity.id
_entity.type
_entity.pdbx_description
1 polymer ?
#
loop_
_entity_poly.entity_id
_entity_poly.type
_entity_poly.pdbx_seq_one_letter_code
_entity_poly.pdbx_strand_id
1 'polypeptide(L)' 'MSGAVFPMWVFVAVAAAIAVAAFAVAQLQPGAGMIVAVLGSTLWVAYVAQRGARMRVRHD' A
#
# COMPACT_ATOMS: atom_id res chain seq x y z
N MET A 1 -19.88 13.52 8.99
CA MET A 1 -19.74 12.07 8.75
C MET A 1 -18.49 11.84 7.90
N SER A 2 -17.32 11.76 8.53
CA SER A 2 -16.09 11.39 7.82
C SER A 2 -15.73 9.99 8.30
N GLY A 3 -16.40 8.98 7.77
CA GLY A 3 -15.87 7.61 7.85
C GLY A 3 -14.44 7.71 7.32
N ALA A 4 -13.46 7.26 8.10
CA ALA A 4 -12.05 7.59 7.86
C ALA A 4 -11.54 6.92 6.58
N VAL A 5 -11.90 7.49 5.44
CA VAL A 5 -11.33 7.24 4.13
C VAL A 5 -9.92 7.79 4.19
N PHE A 6 -8.95 6.92 3.90
CA PHE A 6 -7.56 7.38 3.83
C PHE A 6 -7.48 8.57 2.89
N PRO A 7 -6.79 9.64 3.32
CA PRO A 7 -6.62 10.78 2.46
C PRO A 7 -5.87 10.41 1.18
N MET A 8 -6.26 10.96 0.03
CA MET A 8 -5.72 10.53 -1.28
C MET A 8 -4.19 10.63 -1.37
N TRP A 9 -3.60 11.60 -0.68
CA TRP A 9 -2.16 11.81 -0.59
C TRP A 9 -1.43 10.67 0.11
N VAL A 10 -2.09 9.92 1.00
CA VAL A 10 -1.51 8.71 1.62
C VAL A 10 -1.30 7.62 0.56
N PHE A 11 -2.24 7.46 -0.38
CA PHE A 11 -2.06 6.50 -1.48
C PHE A 11 -0.89 6.88 -2.37
N VAL A 12 -0.73 8.18 -2.66
CA VAL A 12 0.41 8.69 -3.43
C VAL A 12 1.72 8.47 -2.68
N ALA A 13 1.76 8.76 -1.37
CA ALA A 13 2.95 8.58 -0.55
C ALA A 13 3.38 7.10 -0.45
N VAL A 14 2.41 6.18 -0.26
CA VAL A 14 2.70 4.75 -0.22
C VAL A 14 3.14 4.22 -1.57
N ALA A 15 2.51 4.64 -2.67
CA ALA A 15 2.93 4.27 -4.02
C ALA A 15 4.37 4.74 -4.30
N ALA A 16 4.71 5.97 -3.91
CA ALA A 16 6.07 6.50 -4.03
C ALA A 16 7.07 5.71 -3.18
N ALA A 17 6.72 5.35 -1.93
CA ALA A 17 7.58 4.54 -1.07
C ALA A 17 7.85 3.14 -1.67
N ILE A 18 6.81 2.49 -2.19
CA ILE A 18 6.94 1.19 -2.87
C ILE A 18 7.82 1.32 -4.11
N ALA A 19 7.64 2.37 -4.92
CA ALA A 19 8.45 2.62 -6.11
C ALA A 19 9.93 2.84 -5.78
N VAL A 20 10.23 3.64 -4.74
CA VAL A 20 11.62 3.87 -4.28
C VAL A 20 12.24 2.56 -3.77
N ALA A 21 11.50 1.77 -2.99
CA ALA A 21 11.99 0.48 -2.51
C ALA A 21 12.24 -0.51 -3.66
N ALA A 22 11.31 -0.59 -4.61
CA ALA A 22 11.45 -1.42 -5.81
C ALA A 22 12.66 -1.00 -6.65
N PHE A 23 12.86 0.31 -6.84
CA PHE A 23 14.02 0.84 -7.57
C PHE A 23 15.33 0.51 -6.86
N ALA A 24 15.41 0.72 -5.54
CA ALA A 24 16.60 0.39 -4.76
C ALA A 24 16.95 -1.11 -4.85
N VAL A 25 15.95 -1.98 -4.78
CA VAL A 25 16.15 -3.44 -4.91
C VAL A 25 16.52 -3.82 -6.35
N ALA A 26 15.99 -3.15 -7.35
CA ALA A 26 16.36 -3.38 -8.75
C ALA A 26 17.84 -3.03 -9.03
N GLN A 27 18.45 -2.11 -8.28
CA GLN A 27 19.89 -1.82 -8.38
C GLN A 27 20.75 -3.00 -7.89
N LEU A 28 20.24 -3.81 -6.96
CA LEU A 28 20.97 -4.96 -6.41
C LEU A 28 20.83 -6.21 -7.27
N GLN A 29 19.63 -6.45 -7.81
CA GLN A 29 19.34 -7.64 -8.60
C GLN A 29 18.34 -7.31 -9.71
N PRO A 30 18.76 -7.40 -11.00
CA PRO A 30 17.88 -7.12 -12.13
C PRO A 30 16.63 -8.01 -12.09
N GLY A 31 15.45 -7.39 -12.10
CA GLY A 31 14.15 -8.07 -12.06
C GLY A 31 13.51 -8.18 -10.66
N ALA A 32 14.28 -8.04 -9.57
CA ALA A 32 13.75 -8.13 -8.21
C ALA A 32 12.83 -6.93 -7.83
N GLY A 33 12.98 -5.78 -8.49
CA GLY A 33 12.13 -4.61 -8.25
C GLY A 33 10.64 -4.86 -8.53
N MET A 34 10.32 -5.70 -9.53
CA MET A 34 8.93 -6.05 -9.84
C MET A 34 8.28 -6.83 -8.69
N ILE A 35 9.04 -7.72 -8.06
CA ILE A 35 8.58 -8.53 -6.91
C ILE A 35 8.22 -7.61 -5.74
N VAL A 36 9.09 -6.64 -5.43
CA VAL A 36 8.87 -5.66 -4.35
C VAL A 36 7.64 -4.80 -4.64
N ALA A 37 7.48 -4.34 -5.88
CA ALA A 37 6.32 -3.53 -6.26
C ALA A 37 5.00 -4.30 -6.12
N VAL A 38 4.96 -5.55 -6.58
CA VAL A 38 3.77 -6.42 -6.50
C VAL A 38 3.42 -6.75 -5.06
N LEU A 39 4.41 -7.22 -4.27
CA LEU A 39 4.19 -7.57 -2.86
C LEU A 39 3.81 -6.36 -2.02
N GLY A 40 4.51 -5.23 -2.18
CA GLY A 40 4.23 -3.99 -1.45
C GLY A 40 2.82 -3.47 -1.75
N SER A 41 2.42 -3.47 -3.02
CA SER A 41 1.08 -3.02 -3.42
C SER A 41 -0.01 -3.97 -2.89
N THR A 42 0.21 -5.28 -2.98
CA THR A 42 -0.75 -6.29 -2.51
C THR A 42 -0.94 -6.20 -1.00
N LEU A 43 0.16 -6.07 -0.24
CA LEU A 43 0.12 -5.93 1.21
C LEU A 43 -0.61 -4.65 1.64
N TRP A 44 -0.35 -3.53 0.95
CA TRP A 44 -1.03 -2.27 1.21
C TRP A 44 -2.54 -2.37 0.96
N VAL A 45 -2.95 -2.94 -0.18
CA VAL A 45 -4.36 -3.16 -0.51
C VAL A 45 -5.04 -4.05 0.52
N ALA A 46 -4.40 -5.16 0.92
CA ALA A 46 -4.92 -6.05 1.95
C ALA A 46 -5.11 -5.33 3.29
N TYR A 47 -4.14 -4.50 3.69
CA TYR A 47 -4.23 -3.68 4.91
C TYR A 47 -5.38 -2.67 4.85
N VAL A 48 -5.53 -1.95 3.73
CA VAL A 48 -6.61 -0.97 3.54
C VAL A 48 -7.97 -1.67 3.58
N ALA A 49 -8.12 -2.82 2.94
CA ALA A 49 -9.34 -3.63 2.95
C ALA A 49 -9.70 -4.10 4.38
N GLN A 50 -8.72 -4.63 5.12
CA GLN A 50 -8.92 -5.04 6.52
C GLN A 50 -9.30 -3.86 7.42
N ARG A 51 -8.66 -2.70 7.25
CA ARG A 51 -8.96 -1.51 8.05
C ARG A 51 -10.36 -0.97 7.74
N GLY A 52 -10.77 -0.97 6.47
CA GLY A 52 -12.13 -0.65 6.06
C GLY A 52 -13.16 -1.60 6.68
N ALA A 53 -12.88 -2.91 6.69
CA ALA A 53 -13.75 -3.91 7.32
C ALA A 53 -13.91 -3.69 8.83
N ARG A 54 -12.80 -3.44 9.56
CA ARG A 54 -12.85 -3.15 11.01
C ARG A 54 -13.62 -1.89 11.37
N MET A 55 -13.61 -0.88 10.50
CA MET A 55 -14.40 0.34 10.72
C MET A 55 -15.90 0.12 10.44
N ARG A 56 -16.26 -0.78 9.52
CA ARG A 56 -17.67 -1.17 9.29
C ARG A 56 -18.25 -1.91 10.50
N VAL A 57 -17.50 -2.87 11.05
CA VAL A 57 -17.93 -3.67 12.23
C VAL A 57 -18.15 -2.83 13.49
N ARG A 58 -17.53 -1.65 13.61
CA ARG A 58 -17.74 -0.73 14.75
C ARG A 58 -19.03 0.10 14.64
N HIS A 59 -19.70 0.06 13.51
CA HIS A 59 -20.92 0.83 13.23
C HIS A 59 -22.20 -0.03 13.28
N ASP A 60 -22.07 -1.35 13.36
CA ASP A 60 -23.16 -2.31 13.61
C ASP A 60 -23.29 -2.60 15.12
#